data_AF-M5CFL2-F1
#
_entry.id   AF-M5CFL2-F1
#
_cell.length_a   1.000
_cell.length_b   1.000
_cell.length_c   1.000
_cell.angle_alpha   90.00
_cell.angle_beta   90.00
_cell.angle_gamma   90.00
#
_symmetry.space_group_name_H-M   'P 1'
#
loop_
_entity.id
_entity.type
_entity.pdbx_description
1 polymer ?
#
loop_
_entity_poly.entity_id
_entity_poly.type
_entity_poly.pdbx_seq_one_letter_code
_entity_poly.pdbx_strand_id
1 'polypeptide(L)'
;MAHASYPARATTPTKPVYSVTFSPDGSRIAAASADHAIYIFSAHDATPALDPLVAHTDEINSLTFSADGRYIASGGDDWAVCLWDGTSGKLLSGPLRVHTARVWSVSISPDGTRLVSGSPDGTMRMWDVGDSTLTPSDLVATHDNTVYSASFSPDGKRIVTGCADGKILSYRLYQIGGVLA
;
A
#
# COMPACT_ATOMS: atom_id res chain seq x y z
N MET A 1 41.38 -1.01 -16.59
CA MET A 1 40.28 -0.78 -15.61
C MET A 1 39.02 -1.35 -16.23
N ALA A 2 38.51 -2.47 -15.70
CA ALA A 2 37.25 -3.03 -16.15
C ALA A 2 36.12 -2.27 -15.45
N HIS A 3 35.32 -1.52 -16.22
CA HIS A 3 34.03 -1.02 -15.73
C HIS A 3 33.15 -2.24 -15.48
N ALA A 4 32.83 -2.50 -14.21
CA ALA A 4 31.77 -3.44 -13.88
C ALA A 4 30.46 -2.85 -14.43
N SER A 5 30.01 -3.38 -15.56
CA SER A 5 28.67 -3.17 -16.08
C SER A 5 27.71 -3.85 -15.12
N TYR A 6 27.10 -3.08 -14.23
CA TYR A 6 25.92 -3.54 -13.50
C TYR A 6 24.87 -3.97 -14.53
N PRO A 7 24.23 -5.14 -14.38
CA PRO A 7 23.14 -5.51 -15.27
C PRO A 7 22.07 -4.41 -15.23
N ALA A 8 21.54 -4.06 -16.40
CA ALA A 8 20.40 -3.15 -16.49
C ALA A 8 19.28 -3.71 -15.59
N ARG A 9 18.69 -2.84 -14.78
CA ARG A 9 17.60 -3.22 -13.88
C ARG A 9 16.44 -3.74 -14.71
N ALA A 10 15.97 -4.96 -14.42
CA ALA A 10 14.86 -5.55 -15.16
C ALA A 10 13.64 -4.61 -15.08
N THR A 11 13.04 -4.29 -16.22
CA THR A 11 11.88 -3.37 -16.33
C THR A 11 10.55 -4.11 -16.25
N THR A 12 10.58 -5.42 -16.02
CA THR A 12 9.42 -6.29 -15.81
C THR A 12 9.66 -7.20 -14.60
N PRO A 13 8.60 -7.67 -13.92
CA PRO A 13 8.70 -8.63 -12.83
C PRO A 13 9.47 -9.89 -13.24
N THR A 14 10.30 -10.39 -12.33
CA THR A 14 11.13 -11.61 -12.50
C THR A 14 10.65 -12.77 -11.63
N LYS A 15 9.66 -12.52 -10.77
CA LYS A 15 9.05 -13.44 -9.81
C LYS A 15 7.52 -13.24 -9.79
N PRO A 16 6.74 -14.04 -9.02
CA PRO A 16 5.29 -13.87 -8.95
C PRO A 16 4.84 -12.44 -8.66
N VAL A 17 3.76 -12.02 -9.32
CA VAL A 17 3.07 -10.76 -9.06
C VAL A 17 1.87 -11.06 -8.18
N TYR A 18 1.82 -10.50 -6.98
CA TYR A 18 0.76 -10.80 -6.00
C TYR A 18 -0.41 -9.81 -6.06
N SER A 19 -0.17 -8.59 -6.55
CA SER A 19 -1.20 -7.56 -6.61
C SER A 19 -0.97 -6.67 -7.82
N VAL A 20 -2.07 -6.23 -8.43
CA VAL A 20 -2.11 -5.29 -9.55
C VAL A 20 -3.25 -4.30 -9.36
N THR A 21 -3.08 -3.06 -9.82
CA THR A 21 -4.15 -2.04 -9.81
C THR A 21 -3.97 -1.04 -10.96
N PHE A 22 -5.08 -0.45 -11.41
CA PHE A 22 -5.04 0.69 -12.33
C PHE A 22 -4.82 2.00 -11.57
N SER A 23 -4.16 2.96 -12.21
CA SER A 23 -4.28 4.36 -11.78
C SER A 23 -5.73 4.84 -11.95
N PRO A 24 -6.19 5.84 -11.17
CA PRO A 24 -7.60 6.26 -11.20
C PRO A 24 -8.06 6.81 -12.56
N ASP A 25 -7.14 7.42 -13.31
CA ASP A 25 -7.37 7.90 -14.67
C ASP A 25 -7.30 6.78 -15.73
N GLY A 26 -6.99 5.54 -15.32
CA GLY A 26 -6.86 4.38 -16.19
C GLY A 26 -5.62 4.39 -17.09
N SER A 27 -4.72 5.37 -16.97
CA SER A 27 -3.57 5.53 -17.86
C SER A 27 -2.43 4.56 -17.56
N ARG A 28 -2.36 4.05 -16.32
CA ARG A 28 -1.26 3.21 -15.84
C ARG A 28 -1.74 1.97 -15.09
N ILE A 29 -0.90 0.94 -15.08
CA ILE A 29 -1.04 -0.27 -14.26
C ILE A 29 0.15 -0.32 -13.31
N ALA A 30 -0.10 -0.55 -12.03
CA ALA A 30 0.93 -0.84 -11.03
C ALA A 30 0.87 -2.31 -10.63
N ALA A 31 2.04 -2.96 -10.48
CA ALA A 31 2.16 -4.38 -10.16
C ALA A 31 3.21 -4.63 -9.07
N ALA A 32 2.82 -5.31 -7.99
CA ALA A 32 3.68 -5.66 -6.86
C ALA A 32 4.19 -7.09 -7.00
N SER A 33 5.50 -7.27 -6.87
CA SER A 33 6.17 -8.53 -7.17
C SER A 33 6.93 -9.10 -5.96
N ALA A 34 7.07 -10.42 -5.97
CA ALA A 34 7.91 -11.19 -5.06
C ALA A 34 9.43 -10.94 -5.27
N ASP A 35 9.82 -10.15 -6.27
CA ASP A 35 11.19 -9.64 -6.43
C ASP A 35 11.44 -8.31 -5.71
N HIS A 36 10.51 -7.92 -4.84
CA HIS A 36 10.61 -6.78 -3.92
C HIS A 36 10.47 -5.42 -4.62
N ALA A 37 10.00 -5.41 -5.87
CA ALA A 37 9.76 -4.20 -6.64
C ALA A 37 8.28 -4.01 -7.01
N ILE A 38 7.89 -2.75 -7.17
CA ILE A 38 6.65 -2.37 -7.85
C ILE A 38 7.01 -1.89 -9.26
N TYR A 39 6.27 -2.35 -10.25
CA TYR A 39 6.43 -1.98 -11.65
C TYR A 39 5.25 -1.16 -12.11
N ILE A 40 5.51 -0.07 -12.83
CA ILE A 40 4.46 0.80 -13.40
C ILE A 40 4.53 0.72 -14.91
N PHE A 41 3.41 0.38 -15.53
CA PHE A 41 3.25 0.26 -16.98
C PHE A 41 2.23 1.25 -17.49
N SER A 42 2.35 1.63 -18.76
CA SER A 42 1.24 2.18 -19.53
C SER A 42 0.13 1.14 -19.65
N ALA A 43 -1.10 1.54 -19.35
CA ALA A 43 -2.27 0.67 -19.49
C ALA A 43 -2.63 0.41 -20.97
N HIS A 44 -2.14 1.25 -21.89
CA HIS A 44 -2.49 1.18 -23.31
C HIS A 44 -1.70 0.10 -24.06
N ASP A 45 -0.41 -0.06 -23.71
CA ASP A 45 0.53 -0.90 -24.48
C ASP A 45 1.47 -1.75 -23.60
N ALA A 46 1.29 -1.74 -22.27
CA ALA A 46 2.10 -2.47 -21.30
C ALA A 46 3.60 -2.13 -21.32
N THR A 47 3.98 -0.97 -21.88
CA THR A 47 5.37 -0.48 -21.80
C THR A 47 5.68 0.06 -20.40
N PRO A 48 6.91 -0.10 -19.88
CA PRO A 48 7.31 0.48 -18.60
C PRO A 48 7.16 2.01 -18.63
N ALA A 49 6.37 2.55 -17.70
CA ALA A 49 6.14 3.99 -17.57
C ALA A 49 7.08 4.66 -16.56
N LEU A 50 7.61 3.90 -15.60
CA LEU A 50 8.62 4.34 -14.63
C LEU A 50 9.68 3.25 -14.44
N ASP A 51 10.83 3.65 -13.89
CA ASP A 51 11.79 2.68 -13.32
C ASP A 51 11.13 1.89 -12.17
N PRO A 52 11.57 0.64 -11.90
CA PRO A 52 11.02 -0.13 -10.80
C PRO A 52 11.16 0.61 -9.47
N LEU A 53 10.09 0.59 -8.69
CA LEU A 53 10.01 1.16 -7.35
C LEU A 53 10.59 0.14 -6.36
N VAL A 54 11.70 0.46 -5.69
CA VAL A 54 12.30 -0.44 -4.68
C VAL A 54 12.54 0.28 -3.37
N ALA A 55 12.03 -0.35 -2.32
CA ALA A 55 12.21 0.02 -0.93
C ALA A 55 11.95 -1.20 -0.03
N HIS A 56 11.01 -2.07 -0.43
CA HIS A 56 10.76 -3.33 0.25
C HIS A 56 11.99 -4.27 0.17
N THR A 57 12.23 -4.99 1.27
CA THR A 57 13.35 -5.96 1.36
C THR A 57 12.91 -7.41 1.18
N ASP A 58 11.61 -7.64 0.99
CA ASP A 58 10.98 -8.94 0.81
C ASP A 58 9.75 -8.80 -0.12
N GLU A 59 9.00 -9.88 -0.34
CA GLU A 59 7.86 -9.94 -1.25
C GLU A 59 6.80 -8.85 -0.97
N ILE A 60 6.22 -8.28 -2.01
CA ILE A 60 5.16 -7.26 -1.88
C ILE A 60 3.80 -7.91 -2.14
N ASN A 61 2.95 -7.97 -1.13
CA ASN A 61 1.67 -8.69 -1.17
C ASN A 61 0.52 -7.82 -1.68
N SER A 62 0.56 -6.52 -1.42
CA SER A 62 -0.56 -5.62 -1.68
C SER A 62 -0.08 -4.25 -2.13
N LEU A 63 -0.76 -3.69 -3.11
CA LEU A 63 -0.65 -2.28 -3.47
C LEU A 63 -2.00 -1.65 -3.81
N THR A 64 -2.06 -0.32 -3.76
CA THR A 64 -3.22 0.43 -4.25
C THR A 64 -2.84 1.87 -4.63
N PHE A 65 -3.62 2.50 -5.51
CA PHE A 65 -3.57 3.94 -5.75
C PHE A 65 -4.57 4.67 -4.83
N SER A 66 -4.26 5.92 -4.46
CA SER A 66 -5.28 6.85 -3.96
C SER A 66 -6.24 7.24 -5.08
N ALA A 67 -7.46 7.64 -4.75
CA ALA A 67 -8.49 7.96 -5.74
C ALA A 67 -8.14 9.16 -6.63
N ASP A 68 -7.29 10.07 -6.15
CA ASP A 68 -6.75 11.21 -6.91
C ASP A 68 -5.45 10.87 -7.67
N GLY A 69 -4.93 9.65 -7.52
CA GLY A 69 -3.71 9.17 -8.18
C GLY A 69 -2.43 9.76 -7.61
N ARG A 70 -2.51 10.59 -6.55
CA ARG A 70 -1.37 11.25 -5.93
C ARG A 70 -0.45 10.28 -5.22
N TYR A 71 -0.99 9.19 -4.71
CA TYR A 71 -0.26 8.24 -3.88
C TYR A 71 -0.40 6.81 -4.39
N ILE A 72 0.66 6.03 -4.18
CA ILE A 72 0.59 4.58 -4.17
C ILE A 72 0.93 4.13 -2.75
N ALA A 73 0.19 3.17 -2.22
CA ALA A 73 0.54 2.46 -0.99
C ALA A 73 0.96 1.03 -1.30
N SER A 74 1.90 0.49 -0.53
CA SER A 74 2.29 -0.91 -0.63
C SER A 74 2.59 -1.53 0.72
N GLY A 75 2.38 -2.84 0.83
CA GLY A 75 2.69 -3.65 2.01
C GLY A 75 3.29 -5.00 1.63
N GLY A 76 4.26 -5.49 2.42
CA GLY A 76 5.04 -6.68 2.09
C GLY A 76 5.39 -7.60 3.26
N ASP A 77 6.12 -8.66 2.93
CA ASP A 77 6.62 -9.70 3.84
C ASP A 77 7.77 -9.21 4.73
N ASP A 78 8.32 -8.04 4.43
CA ASP A 78 9.27 -7.32 5.29
C ASP A 78 8.60 -6.55 6.45
N TRP A 79 7.28 -6.75 6.60
CA TRP A 79 6.42 -6.19 7.65
C TRP A 79 6.23 -4.68 7.54
N ALA A 80 6.61 -4.10 6.40
CA ALA A 80 6.57 -2.68 6.18
C ALA A 80 5.36 -2.23 5.37
N VAL A 81 4.97 -0.97 5.61
CA VAL A 81 4.12 -0.18 4.71
C VAL A 81 4.96 0.92 4.09
N CYS A 82 4.81 1.15 2.79
CA CYS A 82 5.42 2.27 2.06
C CYS A 82 4.36 3.15 1.42
N LEU A 83 4.64 4.45 1.36
CA LEU A 83 3.87 5.44 0.59
C LEU A 83 4.77 6.02 -0.49
N TRP A 84 4.28 6.04 -1.72
CA TRP A 84 4.99 6.52 -2.89
C TRP A 84 4.23 7.65 -3.55
N ASP A 85 4.96 8.52 -4.23
CA ASP A 85 4.40 9.51 -5.11
C ASP A 85 3.85 8.81 -6.35
N GLY A 86 2.54 8.93 -6.57
CA GLY A 86 1.86 8.22 -7.63
C GLY A 86 2.27 8.67 -9.03
N THR A 87 2.88 9.85 -9.20
CA THR A 87 3.31 10.36 -10.51
C THR A 87 4.76 9.98 -10.83
N SER A 88 5.67 10.34 -9.94
CA SER A 88 7.11 10.17 -10.10
C SER A 88 7.63 8.82 -9.64
N GLY A 89 6.86 8.10 -8.83
CA GLY A 89 7.32 6.88 -8.18
C GLY A 89 8.36 7.11 -7.08
N LYS A 90 8.54 8.34 -6.60
CA LYS A 90 9.45 8.60 -5.50
C LYS A 90 8.89 7.99 -4.20
N LEU A 91 9.72 7.32 -3.41
CA LEU A 91 9.35 6.94 -2.04
C LEU A 91 9.15 8.20 -1.20
N LEU A 92 7.94 8.38 -0.67
CA LEU A 92 7.55 9.53 0.14
C LEU A 92 7.68 9.22 1.63
N SER A 93 7.25 8.03 2.04
CA SER A 93 7.30 7.59 3.45
C SER A 93 7.49 6.08 3.55
N GLY A 94 8.21 5.66 4.59
CA GLY A 94 8.57 4.26 4.83
C GLY A 94 9.92 3.86 4.25
N PRO A 95 10.27 2.55 4.29
CA PRO A 95 9.45 1.45 4.80
C PRO A 95 9.16 1.55 6.31
N LEU A 96 7.88 1.56 6.70
CA LEU A 96 7.46 1.64 8.11
C LEU A 96 7.19 0.24 8.67
N ARG A 97 8.14 -0.31 9.43
CA ARG A 97 8.05 -1.64 10.08
C ARG A 97 7.24 -1.57 11.37
N VAL A 98 5.93 -1.53 11.21
CA VAL A 98 4.96 -1.36 12.29
C VAL A 98 4.28 -2.66 12.70
N HIS A 99 4.10 -3.59 11.77
CA HIS A 99 3.53 -4.90 12.05
C HIS A 99 4.60 -5.86 12.57
N THR A 100 4.18 -6.88 13.33
CA THR A 100 5.08 -7.98 13.76
C THR A 100 4.98 -9.19 12.85
N ALA A 101 4.27 -9.07 11.74
CA ALA A 101 4.15 -10.05 10.67
C ALA A 101 3.95 -9.33 9.33
N ARG A 102 3.82 -10.13 8.27
CA ARG A 102 3.60 -9.70 6.88
C ARG A 102 2.45 -8.70 6.77
N VAL A 103 2.53 -7.76 5.83
CA VAL A 103 1.40 -6.90 5.49
C VAL A 103 0.70 -7.50 4.28
N TRP A 104 -0.53 -7.96 4.45
CA TRP A 104 -1.29 -8.64 3.39
C TRP A 104 -2.26 -7.76 2.65
N SER A 105 -2.64 -6.64 3.24
CA SER A 105 -3.58 -5.70 2.62
C SER A 105 -3.21 -4.29 3.00
N VAL A 106 -3.24 -3.39 2.01
CA VAL A 106 -3.23 -1.95 2.21
C VAL A 106 -4.42 -1.32 1.48
N SER A 107 -4.97 -0.25 2.03
CA SER A 107 -6.04 0.53 1.42
C SER A 107 -5.89 2.01 1.78
N ILE A 108 -6.14 2.91 0.83
CA ILE A 108 -6.18 4.36 1.06
C ILE A 108 -7.65 4.80 1.08
N SER A 109 -8.00 5.72 1.97
CA SER A 109 -9.36 6.28 2.03
C SER A 109 -9.71 7.01 0.74
N PRO A 110 -11.01 7.11 0.39
CA PRO A 110 -11.44 7.80 -0.83
C PRO A 110 -10.99 9.27 -0.91
N ASP A 111 -10.85 9.94 0.23
CA ASP A 111 -10.34 11.32 0.31
C ASP A 111 -8.80 11.42 0.29
N GLY A 112 -8.09 10.29 0.26
CA GLY A 112 -6.63 10.25 0.23
C GLY A 112 -5.95 10.58 1.56
N THR A 113 -6.70 10.82 2.64
CA THR A 113 -6.16 11.34 3.92
C THR A 113 -5.83 10.27 4.95
N ARG A 114 -6.20 9.01 4.69
CA ARG A 114 -5.96 7.88 5.59
C ARG A 114 -5.45 6.67 4.81
N LEU A 115 -4.63 5.87 5.46
CA LEU A 115 -4.19 4.57 4.98
C LEU A 115 -4.46 3.54 6.07
N VAL A 116 -4.94 2.35 5.68
CA VAL A 116 -5.04 1.19 6.58
C VAL A 116 -4.24 0.02 6.05
N SER A 117 -3.76 -0.83 6.96
CA SER A 117 -3.15 -2.10 6.63
C SER A 117 -3.66 -3.24 7.51
N GLY A 118 -3.72 -4.45 6.96
CA GLY A 118 -4.08 -5.69 7.67
C GLY A 118 -2.94 -6.71 7.66
N SER A 119 -2.80 -7.45 8.76
CA SER A 119 -1.68 -8.38 8.97
C SER A 119 -2.08 -9.69 9.68
N PRO A 120 -1.30 -10.78 9.48
CA PRO A 120 -1.34 -11.99 10.31
C PRO A 120 -1.02 -11.79 11.78
N ASP A 121 -0.49 -10.65 12.19
CA ASP A 121 -0.32 -10.32 13.61
C ASP A 121 -1.64 -10.02 14.34
N GLY A 122 -2.77 -10.14 13.63
CA GLY A 122 -4.10 -9.90 14.17
C GLY A 122 -4.47 -8.43 14.29
N THR A 123 -3.62 -7.52 13.80
CA THR A 123 -3.89 -6.08 13.89
C THR A 123 -4.28 -5.49 12.54
N MET A 124 -5.14 -4.47 12.62
CA MET A 124 -5.28 -3.48 11.57
C MET A 124 -4.74 -2.14 12.07
N ARG A 125 -3.83 -1.56 11.31
CA ARG A 125 -3.21 -0.27 11.65
C ARG A 125 -3.67 0.82 10.70
N MET A 126 -3.71 2.05 11.19
CA MET A 126 -4.14 3.21 10.43
C MET A 126 -3.13 4.34 10.55
N TRP A 127 -2.98 5.09 9.47
CA TRP A 127 -2.16 6.30 9.41
C TRP A 127 -2.95 7.45 8.83
N ASP A 128 -2.63 8.64 9.32
CA ASP A 128 -2.97 9.88 8.66
C ASP A 128 -1.94 10.13 7.54
N VAL A 129 -2.45 10.39 6.34
CA VAL A 129 -1.67 10.75 5.15
C VAL A 129 -1.68 12.27 5.05
N GLY A 130 -0.56 12.91 5.41
CA GLY A 130 -0.43 14.36 5.43
C GLY A 130 0.97 14.78 5.02
N ASP A 131 1.08 15.84 4.22
CA ASP A 131 2.36 16.36 3.70
C ASP A 131 3.26 15.28 3.08
N SER A 132 2.64 14.30 2.39
CA SER A 132 3.33 13.16 1.80
C SER A 132 4.06 12.27 2.83
N THR A 133 3.58 12.24 4.07
CA THR A 133 4.09 11.38 5.14
C THR A 133 2.98 10.51 5.73
N LEU A 134 3.36 9.35 6.27
CA LEU A 134 2.48 8.52 7.08
C LEU A 134 2.75 8.81 8.55
N THR A 135 1.74 9.33 9.25
CA THR A 135 1.79 9.51 10.71
C THR A 135 0.87 8.49 11.36
N PRO A 136 1.35 7.68 12.33
CA PRO A 136 0.49 6.71 13.01
C PRO A 136 -0.74 7.41 13.59
N SER A 137 -1.91 6.93 13.19
CA SER A 137 -3.18 7.36 13.76
C SER A 137 -3.57 6.40 14.90
N ASP A 138 -4.71 6.64 15.54
CA ASP A 138 -5.21 5.73 16.56
C ASP A 138 -5.42 4.31 15.97
N LEU A 139 -4.95 3.31 16.71
CA LEU A 139 -5.08 1.89 16.39
C LEU A 139 -6.57 1.51 16.30
N VAL A 140 -7.03 1.07 15.13
CA VAL A 140 -8.48 0.91 14.88
C VAL A 140 -9.00 -0.47 15.27
N ALA A 141 -8.18 -1.55 15.24
CA ALA A 141 -8.70 -2.88 15.53
C ALA A 141 -7.67 -3.95 15.89
N THR A 142 -8.05 -4.81 16.84
CA THR A 142 -7.42 -6.10 17.13
C THR A 142 -8.40 -7.24 16.81
N HIS A 143 -7.89 -8.28 16.18
CA HIS A 143 -8.58 -9.52 15.86
C HIS A 143 -7.91 -10.69 16.58
N ASP A 144 -8.67 -11.74 16.89
CA ASP A 144 -8.14 -12.95 17.54
C ASP A 144 -7.27 -13.80 16.58
N ASN A 145 -7.28 -13.47 15.29
CA ASN A 145 -6.57 -14.19 14.25
C ASN A 145 -6.20 -13.25 13.11
N THR A 146 -5.55 -13.79 12.09
CA THR A 146 -5.01 -13.09 10.94
C THR A 146 -6.05 -12.21 10.22
N VAL A 147 -5.69 -10.96 9.96
CA VAL A 147 -6.45 -10.05 9.10
C VAL A 147 -5.95 -10.18 7.66
N TYR A 148 -6.80 -10.72 6.77
CA TYR A 148 -6.45 -10.92 5.36
C TYR A 148 -6.64 -9.65 4.52
N SER A 149 -7.69 -8.89 4.80
CA SER A 149 -8.09 -7.77 3.97
C SER A 149 -8.70 -6.67 4.82
N ALA A 150 -8.40 -5.42 4.47
CA ALA A 150 -9.05 -4.23 4.99
C ALA A 150 -9.45 -3.31 3.83
N SER A 151 -10.61 -2.66 3.93
CA SER A 151 -11.09 -1.73 2.90
C SER A 151 -11.92 -0.60 3.50
N PHE A 152 -11.75 0.61 2.98
CA PHE A 152 -12.62 1.74 3.30
C PHE A 152 -13.96 1.64 2.56
N SER A 153 -15.04 2.11 3.20
CA SER A 153 -16.29 2.39 2.49
C SER A 153 -16.11 3.53 1.49
N PRO A 154 -16.93 3.61 0.42
CA PRO A 154 -16.83 4.67 -0.58
C PRO A 154 -17.01 6.10 -0.02
N ASP A 155 -17.70 6.25 1.10
CA ASP A 155 -17.86 7.54 1.80
C ASP A 155 -16.73 7.84 2.81
N GLY A 156 -15.76 6.94 2.96
CA GLY A 156 -14.63 7.05 3.89
C GLY A 156 -15.01 6.92 5.37
N LYS A 157 -16.29 6.68 5.71
CA LYS A 157 -16.77 6.69 7.10
C LYS A 157 -16.66 5.36 7.81
N ARG A 158 -16.29 4.29 7.09
CA ARG A 158 -16.14 2.96 7.66
C ARG A 158 -14.93 2.25 7.10
N ILE A 159 -14.44 1.31 7.89
CA ILE A 159 -13.52 0.27 7.44
C ILE A 159 -14.18 -1.07 7.65
N VAL A 160 -13.96 -2.00 6.74
CA VAL A 160 -14.33 -3.41 6.89
C VAL A 160 -13.08 -4.28 6.83
N THR A 161 -13.06 -5.34 7.62
CA THR A 161 -11.94 -6.28 7.70
C THR A 161 -12.43 -7.72 7.58
N GLY A 162 -11.71 -8.55 6.83
CA GLY A 162 -11.92 -10.00 6.78
C GLY A 162 -10.82 -10.75 7.55
N CYS A 163 -11.22 -11.64 8.46
CA CYS A 163 -10.31 -12.37 9.36
C CYS A 163 -10.37 -13.89 9.14
N ALA A 164 -9.27 -14.58 9.45
CA ALA A 164 -9.14 -16.04 9.38
C ALA A 164 -10.10 -16.83 10.28
N ASP A 165 -10.63 -16.19 11.33
CA ASP A 165 -11.64 -16.78 12.20
C ASP A 165 -13.05 -16.81 11.57
N GLY A 166 -13.17 -16.37 10.31
CA GLY A 166 -14.44 -16.30 9.58
C GLY A 166 -15.27 -15.07 9.90
N LYS A 167 -14.81 -14.17 10.76
CA LYS A 167 -15.53 -12.93 11.08
C LYS A 167 -15.21 -11.82 10.08
N ILE A 168 -16.24 -11.01 9.81
CA ILE A 168 -16.12 -9.70 9.18
C ILE A 168 -16.44 -8.66 10.25
N LEU A 169 -15.50 -7.75 10.51
CA LEU A 169 -15.72 -6.63 11.42
C LEU A 169 -15.85 -5.34 10.62
N SER A 170 -16.71 -4.44 11.10
CA SER A 170 -16.89 -3.11 10.53
C SER A 170 -16.69 -2.06 11.60
N TYR A 171 -15.85 -1.09 11.30
CA TYR A 171 -15.47 0.00 12.18
C TYR A 171 -16.02 1.30 11.63
N ARG A 172 -16.64 2.11 12.49
CA ARG A 172 -17.10 3.45 12.10
C ARG A 172 -16.01 4.45 12.45
N LEU A 173 -15.60 5.24 11.48
CA LEU A 173 -14.68 6.34 11.65
C LEU A 173 -15.49 7.58 12.01
N TYR A 174 -15.28 8.09 13.22
CA TYR A 174 -15.80 9.39 13.61
C TYR A 174 -14.74 10.42 13.25
N GLN A 175 -15.14 11.50 12.59
CA GLN A 175 -14.28 12.68 12.49
C GLN A 175 -14.03 13.14 13.93
N ILE A 176 -12.76 13.22 14.34
CA ILE A 176 -12.41 14.00 15.52
C ILE A 176 -12.70 15.44 15.12
N GLY A 177 -13.88 15.92 15.50
CA GLY A 177 -14.34 17.25 15.14
C GLY A 177 -13.41 18.29 15.72
N GLY A 178 -12.94 19.18 14.84
CA GLY A 178 -12.73 20.60 15.10
C GLY A 178 -11.73 20.97 16.18
N VAL A 179 -10.66 21.65 15.77
CA VAL A 179 -10.02 22.66 16.60
C VAL A 179 -11.11 23.58 17.14
N LEU A 180 -11.29 23.60 18.46
CA LEU A 180 -12.08 24.63 19.13
C LEU A 180 -11.37 25.96 18.87
N ALA A 181 -12.04 26.87 18.16
CA ALA A 181 -11.67 28.28 18.10
C ALA A 181 -12.03 28.97 19.43
#